data_AF-A0A4R2NDW0-F1
#
_entry.id   AF-A0A4R2NDW0-F1
#
_cell.length_a   1.000
_cell.length_b   1.000
_cell.length_c   1.000
_cell.angle_alpha   90.00
_cell.angle_beta   90.00
_cell.angle_gamma   90.00
#
_symmetry.space_group_name_H-M   'P 1'
#
loop_
_entity.id
_entity.type
_entity.pdbx_description
1 polymer ?
#
loop_
_entity_poly.entity_id
_entity_poly.type
_entity_poly.pdbx_seq_one_letter_code
_entity_poly.pdbx_strand_id
1 'polypeptide(L)'
;MSLFTAVEMAPRDPILGLNEQFNADTNPNKVNLGVGVYFDDNGKLPLLECVQKAEAALMAKPTARGYLPIDGIVAYDNAVKALVFGEGSEPVTSGRVATVQAIGGTGGLKIGADFLKKISPDAKVLISDPSWENHRALFTNAGFVVDTYAYYDAEKRGVNFDGMLASLNAAAPGTIIVLHACCHNPTGYDITPAQWDQVVEVVKAKGLTAFLDMAYQGFGHGIAEDGAVIQKFVAAGLSFFVSTSFSKSFSLYGERVGGLSVLCENKEEAARVLSQLKIVIRTNYSNPPTHGGAVVAAVLGNAELRALWEKELGDMRVRIKAMRQKLVDGLKAAGVQQDMSFMTQQIGMFSYSGLSKDQMVRLRNEFGVYGTDTGRICVAALNSKNIDYVCQAIAKVV
;
A
#
# COMPACT_ATOMS: atom_id res chain seq x y z
N MET A 1 27.46 34.92 -1.85
CA MET A 1 26.77 33.64 -2.14
C MET A 1 25.57 33.53 -1.20
N SER A 2 24.40 33.13 -1.70
CA SER A 2 23.22 32.93 -0.84
C SER A 2 23.32 31.60 -0.09
N LEU A 3 22.57 31.45 1.00
CA LEU A 3 22.45 30.19 1.74
C LEU A 3 22.10 28.99 0.83
N PHE A 4 21.34 29.22 -0.24
CA PHE A 4 20.81 28.18 -1.13
C PHE A 4 21.63 27.98 -2.41
N THR A 5 22.83 28.55 -2.50
CA THR A 5 23.66 28.46 -3.73
C THR A 5 23.99 27.01 -4.11
N ALA A 6 24.11 26.11 -3.14
CA ALA A 6 24.44 24.70 -3.36
C ALA A 6 23.22 23.77 -3.42
N VAL A 7 22.00 24.30 -3.33
CA VAL A 7 20.78 23.47 -3.37
C VAL A 7 20.51 23.07 -4.82
N GLU A 8 20.69 21.78 -5.11
CA GLU A 8 20.37 21.21 -6.41
C GLU A 8 18.86 21.01 -6.57
N MET A 9 18.37 21.10 -7.81
CA MET A 9 16.98 20.78 -8.13
C MET A 9 16.77 19.27 -7.91
N ALA A 10 15.85 18.92 -7.00
CA ALA A 10 15.51 17.53 -6.76
C ALA A 10 14.97 16.86 -8.05
N PRO A 11 15.26 15.56 -8.28
CA PRO A 11 14.64 14.82 -9.36
C PRO A 11 13.12 14.83 -9.18
N ARG A 12 12.37 14.92 -10.30
CA ARG A 12 10.90 14.82 -10.24
C ARG A 12 10.49 13.41 -9.82
N ASP A 13 9.50 13.32 -8.93
CA ASP A 13 8.86 12.05 -8.61
C ASP A 13 8.25 11.47 -9.90
N PRO A 14 8.56 10.20 -10.26
CA PRO A 14 8.17 9.62 -11.53
C PRO A 14 6.66 9.43 -11.68
N ILE A 15 5.89 9.43 -10.59
CA ILE A 15 4.43 9.33 -10.58
C ILE A 15 3.81 10.73 -10.55
N LEU A 16 4.27 11.62 -9.68
CA LEU A 16 3.71 12.97 -9.58
C LEU A 16 4.03 13.83 -10.82
N GLY A 17 5.26 13.72 -11.35
CA GLY A 17 5.62 14.38 -12.60
C GLY A 17 4.81 13.87 -13.80
N LEU A 18 4.35 12.62 -13.77
CA LEU A 18 3.46 12.06 -14.79
C LEU A 18 2.06 12.69 -14.73
N ASN A 19 1.56 13.01 -13.52
CA ASN A 19 0.28 13.70 -13.36
C ASN A 19 0.34 15.14 -13.90
N GLU A 20 1.45 15.84 -13.72
CA GLU A 20 1.64 17.18 -14.31
C GLU A 20 1.56 17.13 -15.85
N GLN A 21 2.28 16.17 -16.46
CA GLN A 21 2.22 15.97 -17.92
C GLN A 21 0.81 15.62 -18.39
N PHE A 22 0.12 14.71 -17.68
CA PHE A 22 -1.26 14.36 -17.98
C PHE A 22 -2.19 15.58 -17.89
N ASN A 23 -2.04 16.43 -16.87
CA ASN A 23 -2.89 17.60 -16.70
C ASN A 23 -2.67 18.64 -17.80
N ALA A 24 -1.43 18.81 -18.27
CA ALA A 24 -1.07 19.74 -19.34
C ALA A 24 -1.48 19.26 -20.75
N ASP A 25 -1.71 17.95 -20.94
CA ASP A 25 -2.12 17.38 -22.22
C ASP A 25 -3.54 17.86 -22.62
N THR A 26 -3.68 18.33 -23.85
CA THR A 26 -4.95 18.82 -24.41
C THR A 26 -5.71 17.75 -25.20
N ASN A 27 -5.17 16.53 -25.35
CA ASN A 27 -5.85 15.42 -25.98
C ASN A 27 -7.16 15.10 -25.23
N PRO A 28 -8.33 15.19 -25.89
CA PRO A 28 -9.62 14.94 -25.23
C PRO A 28 -9.81 13.47 -24.82
N ASN A 29 -9.03 12.55 -25.40
CA ASN A 29 -9.08 11.11 -25.10
C ASN A 29 -8.01 10.65 -24.10
N LYS A 30 -7.25 11.58 -23.50
CA LYS A 30 -6.16 11.21 -22.59
C LYS A 30 -6.64 10.34 -21.42
N VAL A 31 -5.85 9.34 -21.06
CA VAL A 31 -6.15 8.42 -19.95
C VAL A 31 -4.97 8.36 -18.99
N ASN A 32 -5.22 8.55 -17.70
CA ASN A 32 -4.19 8.44 -16.67
C ASN A 32 -4.25 7.07 -15.99
N LEU A 33 -3.38 6.15 -16.42
CA LEU A 33 -3.13 4.85 -15.78
C LEU A 33 -1.89 4.90 -14.87
N GLY A 34 -1.27 6.07 -14.71
CA GLY A 34 -0.11 6.28 -13.85
C GLY A 34 -0.48 6.48 -12.38
N VAL A 35 -1.71 6.91 -12.09
CA VAL A 35 -2.19 7.21 -10.72
C VAL A 35 -2.23 5.99 -9.81
N GLY A 36 -2.11 6.23 -8.50
CA GLY A 36 -2.31 5.21 -7.46
C GLY A 36 -3.68 5.30 -6.77
N VAL A 37 -4.73 5.62 -7.54
CA VAL A 37 -6.06 6.00 -7.05
C VAL A 37 -7.13 5.16 -7.77
N TYR A 38 -8.17 4.75 -7.03
CA TYR A 38 -9.35 4.12 -7.60
C TYR A 38 -10.27 5.19 -8.17
N PHE A 39 -10.65 5.04 -9.43
CA PHE A 39 -11.72 5.81 -10.05
C PHE A 39 -12.93 4.92 -10.25
N ASP A 40 -14.14 5.45 -10.18
CA ASP A 40 -15.39 4.76 -10.52
C ASP A 40 -15.55 4.58 -12.05
N ASP A 41 -16.69 4.05 -12.50
CA ASP A 41 -16.94 3.84 -13.94
C ASP A 41 -17.12 5.16 -14.73
N ASN A 42 -17.27 6.29 -14.04
CA ASN A 42 -17.30 7.62 -14.63
C ASN A 42 -15.92 8.30 -14.63
N GLY A 43 -14.86 7.60 -14.18
CA GLY A 43 -13.52 8.16 -14.08
C GLY A 43 -13.38 9.19 -12.93
N LYS A 44 -14.22 9.08 -11.89
CA LYS A 44 -14.23 9.98 -10.73
C LYS A 44 -13.79 9.28 -9.46
N LEU A 45 -13.10 10.01 -8.59
CA LEU A 45 -12.68 9.50 -7.28
C LEU A 45 -13.94 9.40 -6.41
N PRO A 46 -14.37 8.20 -5.97
CA PRO A 46 -15.59 8.08 -5.19
C PRO A 46 -15.38 8.57 -3.75
N LEU A 47 -16.39 9.22 -3.19
CA LEU A 47 -16.54 9.39 -1.75
C LEU A 47 -17.52 8.33 -1.27
N LEU A 48 -17.06 7.36 -0.47
CA LEU A 48 -17.88 6.22 -0.05
C LEU A 48 -19.09 6.66 0.77
N GLU A 49 -20.22 5.99 0.62
CA GLU A 49 -21.46 6.28 1.34
C GLU A 49 -21.27 6.09 2.86
N CYS A 50 -20.51 5.07 3.29
CA CYS A 50 -20.17 4.90 4.70
C CYS A 50 -19.40 6.11 5.27
N VAL A 51 -18.51 6.70 4.47
CA VAL A 51 -17.76 7.92 4.82
C VAL A 51 -18.70 9.12 4.89
N GLN A 52 -19.55 9.34 3.88
CA GLN A 52 -20.51 10.45 3.86
C GLN A 52 -21.43 10.43 5.09
N LYS A 53 -21.94 9.23 5.44
CA LYS A 53 -22.80 9.05 6.63
C LYS A 53 -22.04 9.33 7.93
N ALA A 54 -20.80 8.85 8.05
CA ALA A 54 -19.97 9.12 9.21
C ALA A 54 -19.65 10.62 9.36
N GLU A 55 -19.30 11.31 8.26
CA GLU A 55 -19.06 12.75 8.26
C GLU A 55 -20.32 13.54 8.63
N ALA A 56 -21.47 13.20 8.06
CA ALA A 56 -22.75 13.83 8.41
C ALA A 56 -23.07 13.67 9.90
N ALA A 57 -22.85 12.48 10.47
CA ALA A 57 -23.07 12.22 11.88
C ALA A 57 -22.11 13.01 12.79
N LEU A 58 -20.84 13.13 12.40
CA LEU A 58 -19.84 13.94 13.13
C LEU A 58 -20.19 15.43 13.07
N MET A 59 -20.65 15.93 11.92
CA MET A 59 -21.02 17.33 11.73
C MET A 59 -22.33 17.70 12.42
N ALA A 60 -23.25 16.76 12.62
CA ALA A 60 -24.45 16.96 13.42
C ALA A 60 -24.16 17.21 14.92
N LYS A 61 -22.94 16.89 15.39
CA LYS A 61 -22.49 17.08 16.77
C LYS A 61 -21.09 17.71 16.79
N PRO A 62 -20.95 18.98 16.38
CA PRO A 62 -19.64 19.60 16.26
C PRO A 62 -18.95 19.68 17.63
N THR A 63 -17.66 19.35 17.64
CA THR A 63 -16.80 19.44 18.83
C THR A 63 -15.62 20.36 18.54
N ALA A 64 -15.06 20.96 19.60
CA ALA A 64 -13.82 21.73 19.48
C ALA A 64 -12.68 20.88 18.92
N ARG A 65 -11.85 21.47 18.06
CA ARG A 65 -10.74 20.79 17.37
C ARG A 65 -9.42 21.00 18.11
N GLY A 66 -9.37 20.58 19.37
CA GLY A 66 -8.13 20.56 20.15
C GLY A 66 -7.15 19.49 19.66
N TYR A 67 -5.95 19.47 20.26
CA TYR A 67 -4.94 18.45 19.96
C TYR A 67 -5.40 17.05 20.38
N LEU A 68 -5.01 16.07 19.58
CA LEU A 68 -5.12 14.66 19.94
C LEU A 68 -3.98 14.23 20.86
N PRO A 69 -4.11 13.07 21.54
CA PRO A 69 -2.96 12.34 22.05
C PRO A 69 -1.90 12.12 20.96
N ILE A 70 -0.64 11.99 21.36
CA ILE A 70 0.49 11.79 20.42
C ILE A 70 0.28 10.56 19.54
N ASP A 71 -0.28 9.50 20.11
CA ASP A 71 -0.62 8.24 19.45
C ASP A 71 -1.94 8.27 18.69
N GLY A 72 -2.75 9.33 18.82
CA GLY A 72 -4.00 9.52 18.09
C GLY A 72 -5.26 9.20 18.88
N ILE A 73 -6.32 8.85 18.15
CA ILE A 73 -7.65 8.60 18.72
C ILE A 73 -7.71 7.16 19.25
N VAL A 74 -7.92 6.97 20.55
CA VAL A 74 -7.98 5.63 21.18
C VAL A 74 -8.98 4.69 20.49
N ALA A 75 -10.15 5.20 20.10
CA ALA A 75 -11.15 4.42 19.36
C ALA A 75 -10.67 3.99 17.97
N TYR A 76 -9.90 4.84 17.29
CA TYR A 76 -9.27 4.52 16.01
C TYR A 76 -8.20 3.43 16.20
N ASP A 77 -7.29 3.61 17.16
CA ASP A 77 -6.20 2.67 17.40
C ASP A 77 -6.72 1.26 17.75
N ASN A 78 -7.80 1.19 18.54
CA ASN A 78 -8.47 -0.06 18.86
C ASN A 78 -9.16 -0.68 17.62
N ALA A 79 -9.82 0.12 16.79
CA ALA A 79 -10.44 -0.35 15.56
C ALA A 79 -9.43 -0.89 14.55
N VAL A 80 -8.29 -0.21 14.37
CA VAL A 80 -7.17 -0.67 13.53
C VAL A 80 -6.61 -1.98 14.10
N LYS A 81 -6.36 -2.03 15.41
CA LYS A 81 -5.86 -3.23 16.08
C LYS A 81 -6.79 -4.43 15.88
N ALA A 82 -8.10 -4.25 16.05
CA ALA A 82 -9.09 -5.30 15.82
C ALA A 82 -9.17 -5.73 14.34
N LEU A 83 -9.08 -4.79 13.39
CA LEU A 83 -9.10 -5.08 11.96
C LEU A 83 -7.87 -5.88 11.50
N VAL A 84 -6.68 -5.53 12.02
CA VAL A 84 -5.40 -6.12 11.60
C VAL A 84 -5.14 -7.46 12.26
N PHE A 85 -5.35 -7.56 13.58
CA PHE A 85 -5.02 -8.75 14.35
C PHE A 85 -6.22 -9.66 14.62
N GLY A 86 -7.43 -9.23 14.26
CA GLY A 86 -8.67 -9.94 14.54
C GLY A 86 -9.23 -9.57 15.91
N GLU A 87 -10.52 -9.24 15.93
CA GLU A 87 -11.27 -8.96 17.15
C GLU A 87 -11.28 -10.21 18.06
N GLY A 88 -10.96 -10.02 19.34
CA GLY A 88 -10.89 -11.12 20.31
C GLY A 88 -9.66 -12.04 20.19
N SER A 89 -8.74 -11.77 19.25
CA SER A 89 -7.49 -12.55 19.15
C SER A 89 -6.58 -12.36 20.36
N GLU A 90 -5.67 -13.30 20.59
CA GLU A 90 -4.73 -13.26 21.72
C GLU A 90 -3.90 -11.95 21.73
N PRO A 91 -3.27 -11.50 20.62
CA PRO A 91 -2.50 -10.25 20.64
C PRO A 91 -3.28 -9.02 21.11
N VAL A 92 -4.57 -8.97 20.78
CA VAL A 92 -5.47 -7.87 21.13
C VAL A 92 -5.88 -7.96 22.59
N THR A 93 -6.27 -9.15 23.05
CA THR A 93 -6.78 -9.38 24.41
C THR A 93 -5.69 -9.38 25.47
N SER A 94 -4.49 -9.88 25.17
CA SER A 94 -3.32 -9.81 26.07
C SER A 94 -2.68 -8.42 26.11
N GLY A 95 -3.00 -7.56 25.14
CA GLY A 95 -2.53 -6.18 25.08
C GLY A 95 -1.07 -6.04 24.64
N ARG A 96 -0.53 -7.02 23.91
CA ARG A 96 0.86 -7.00 23.41
C ARG A 96 1.03 -6.36 22.02
N VAL A 97 0.03 -5.59 21.57
CA VAL A 97 0.11 -4.78 20.34
C VAL A 97 0.13 -3.30 20.69
N ALA A 98 1.23 -2.61 20.34
CA ALA A 98 1.30 -1.16 20.33
C ALA A 98 0.78 -0.64 18.98
N THR A 99 -0.28 0.17 18.98
CA THR A 99 -0.83 0.81 17.77
C THR A 99 -0.79 2.31 17.94
N VAL A 100 -0.39 3.02 16.88
CA VAL A 100 -0.42 4.49 16.79
C VAL A 100 -1.03 4.91 15.47
N GLN A 101 -1.86 5.96 15.49
CA GLN A 101 -2.35 6.63 14.30
C GLN A 101 -1.22 7.39 13.58
N ALA A 102 -1.18 7.28 12.26
CA ALA A 102 -0.14 7.82 11.41
C ALA A 102 -0.69 8.58 10.19
N ILE A 103 0.17 9.37 9.55
CA ILE A 103 -0.14 10.16 8.35
C ILE A 103 -0.12 9.23 7.11
N GLY A 104 -1.18 8.43 6.98
CA GLY A 104 -1.27 7.36 5.99
C GLY A 104 -0.28 6.22 6.23
N GLY A 105 -0.20 5.27 5.29
CA GLY A 105 0.78 4.19 5.35
C GLY A 105 2.23 4.71 5.30
N THR A 106 2.50 5.76 4.51
CA THR A 106 3.81 6.43 4.48
C THR A 106 4.25 6.91 5.87
N GLY A 107 3.32 7.50 6.64
CA GLY A 107 3.59 7.91 8.01
C GLY A 107 3.90 6.72 8.91
N GLY A 108 3.13 5.63 8.78
CA GLY A 108 3.37 4.39 9.53
C GLY A 108 4.76 3.81 9.25
N LEU A 109 5.14 3.72 7.98
CA LEU A 109 6.49 3.33 7.55
C LEU A 109 7.57 4.25 8.12
N LYS A 110 7.39 5.57 8.06
CA LYS A 110 8.38 6.54 8.54
C LYS A 110 8.59 6.45 10.05
N ILE A 111 7.52 6.38 10.83
CA ILE A 111 7.60 6.22 12.29
C ILE A 111 8.33 4.91 12.63
N GLY A 112 7.97 3.82 11.96
CA GLY A 112 8.60 2.52 12.17
C GLY A 112 10.08 2.53 11.78
N ALA A 113 10.44 3.15 10.65
CA ALA A 113 11.82 3.30 10.21
C ALA A 113 12.66 4.12 11.22
N ASP A 114 12.14 5.26 11.67
CA ASP A 114 12.84 6.12 12.65
C ASP A 114 13.00 5.43 14.01
N PHE A 115 12.00 4.64 14.42
CA PHE A 115 12.11 3.81 15.61
C PHE A 115 13.16 2.71 15.43
N LEU A 116 13.11 1.96 14.32
CA LEU A 116 14.08 0.92 13.99
C LEU A 116 15.51 1.46 13.93
N LYS A 117 15.71 2.67 13.40
CA LYS A 117 17.05 3.27 13.32
C LYS A 117 17.65 3.55 14.70
N LYS A 118 16.81 3.80 15.71
CA LYS A 118 17.26 3.99 17.10
C LYS A 118 17.66 2.68 17.77
N ILE A 119 16.93 1.60 17.50
CA ILE A 119 17.12 0.31 18.20
C ILE A 119 18.01 -0.68 17.44
N SER A 120 18.17 -0.51 16.13
CA SER A 120 18.99 -1.33 15.25
C SER A 120 19.64 -0.46 14.16
N PRO A 121 20.57 0.45 14.55
CA PRO A 121 21.11 1.46 13.65
C PRO A 121 21.90 0.88 12.47
N ASP A 122 22.49 -0.31 12.64
CA ASP A 122 23.36 -0.93 11.64
C ASP A 122 22.64 -1.97 10.77
N ALA A 123 21.35 -2.22 11.01
CA ALA A 123 20.56 -3.13 10.19
C ALA A 123 20.49 -2.64 8.73
N LYS A 124 20.52 -3.59 7.80
CA LYS A 124 20.12 -3.34 6.42
C LYS A 124 18.61 -3.43 6.28
N VAL A 125 18.07 -2.77 5.26
CA VAL A 125 16.70 -2.95 4.82
C VAL A 125 16.70 -3.65 3.46
N LEU A 126 15.96 -4.74 3.32
CA LEU A 126 15.67 -5.36 2.02
C LEU A 126 14.22 -5.09 1.61
N ILE A 127 14.05 -4.62 0.39
CA ILE A 127 12.74 -4.43 -0.26
C ILE A 127 12.62 -5.40 -1.45
N SER A 128 11.41 -5.69 -1.93
CA SER A 128 11.24 -6.51 -3.13
C SER A 128 11.89 -5.86 -4.35
N ASP A 129 12.36 -6.68 -5.29
CA ASP A 129 12.76 -6.25 -6.62
C ASP A 129 11.65 -6.58 -7.65
N PRO A 130 10.89 -5.58 -8.16
CA PRO A 130 10.82 -4.18 -7.70
C PRO A 130 9.91 -4.02 -6.48
N SER A 131 9.83 -2.81 -5.93
CA SER A 131 8.91 -2.42 -4.85
C SER A 131 8.32 -1.03 -5.13
N TRP A 132 7.42 -0.58 -4.26
CA TRP A 132 6.94 0.79 -4.29
C TRP A 132 8.13 1.74 -4.13
N GLU A 133 8.29 2.65 -5.08
CA GLU A 133 9.48 3.50 -5.25
C GLU A 133 9.89 4.20 -3.94
N ASN A 134 8.90 4.73 -3.22
CA ASN A 134 9.15 5.48 -2.00
C ASN A 134 9.62 4.60 -0.81
N HIS A 135 9.57 3.26 -0.87
CA HIS A 135 10.22 2.43 0.15
C HIS A 135 11.72 2.70 0.21
N ARG A 136 12.38 2.69 -0.95
CA ARG A 136 13.83 2.97 -1.02
C ARG A 136 14.14 4.37 -0.52
N ALA A 137 13.42 5.37 -1.03
CA ALA A 137 13.62 6.76 -0.63
C ALA A 137 13.38 6.97 0.88
N LEU A 138 12.30 6.42 1.43
CA LEU A 138 11.94 6.56 2.84
C LEU A 138 12.97 5.94 3.77
N PHE A 139 13.34 4.68 3.55
CA PHE A 139 14.30 3.99 4.43
C PHE A 139 15.73 4.55 4.27
N THR A 140 16.12 4.97 3.07
CA THR A 140 17.41 5.67 2.86
C THR A 140 17.44 6.99 3.63
N ASN A 141 16.38 7.80 3.56
CA ASN A 141 16.27 9.05 4.31
C ASN A 141 16.11 8.84 5.83
N ALA A 142 15.69 7.66 6.28
CA ALA A 142 15.75 7.26 7.68
C ALA A 142 17.17 6.79 8.10
N GLY A 143 18.12 6.75 7.17
CA GLY A 143 19.54 6.46 7.43
C GLY A 143 19.93 5.00 7.25
N PHE A 144 19.12 4.18 6.56
CA PHE A 144 19.45 2.77 6.30
C PHE A 144 20.16 2.58 4.96
N VAL A 145 21.01 1.56 4.89
CA VAL A 145 21.40 0.97 3.61
C VAL A 145 20.24 0.10 3.12
N VAL A 146 19.75 0.40 1.92
CA VAL A 146 18.60 -0.31 1.31
C VAL A 146 19.08 -1.14 0.13
N ASP A 147 18.93 -2.45 0.22
CA ASP A 147 19.17 -3.42 -0.85
C ASP A 147 17.85 -4.10 -1.25
N THR A 148 17.88 -5.07 -2.17
CA THR A 148 16.68 -5.80 -2.61
C THR A 148 16.75 -7.30 -2.35
N TYR A 149 15.58 -7.94 -2.26
CA TYR A 149 15.42 -9.39 -2.42
C TYR A 149 14.71 -9.67 -3.75
N ALA A 150 15.06 -10.76 -4.42
CA ALA A 150 14.41 -11.15 -5.68
C ALA A 150 12.90 -11.34 -5.47
N TYR A 151 12.09 -10.82 -6.38
CA TYR A 151 10.63 -10.95 -6.29
C TYR A 151 9.99 -11.16 -7.65
N TYR A 152 10.04 -10.19 -8.56
CA TYR A 152 9.43 -10.31 -9.88
C TYR A 152 10.40 -10.92 -10.90
N ASP A 153 9.91 -11.87 -11.67
CA ASP A 153 10.60 -12.46 -12.82
C ASP A 153 9.93 -11.98 -14.10
N ALA A 154 10.60 -11.12 -14.86
CA ALA A 154 10.05 -10.56 -16.08
C ALA A 154 9.93 -11.59 -17.21
N GLU A 155 10.82 -12.59 -17.26
CA GLU A 155 10.78 -13.65 -18.26
C GLU A 155 9.62 -14.61 -17.98
N LYS A 156 9.45 -15.00 -16.72
CA LYS A 156 8.34 -15.87 -16.30
C LYS A 156 7.01 -15.14 -16.13
N ARG A 157 7.01 -13.80 -16.09
CA ARG A 157 5.85 -12.95 -15.77
C ARG A 157 5.15 -13.43 -14.49
N GLY A 158 5.92 -13.53 -13.41
CA GLY A 158 5.45 -14.05 -12.13
C GLY A 158 6.44 -13.79 -11.01
N VAL A 159 6.26 -14.48 -9.88
CA VAL A 159 7.16 -14.35 -8.73
C VAL A 159 8.34 -15.32 -8.86
N ASN A 160 9.57 -14.81 -8.77
CA ASN A 160 10.80 -15.58 -8.55
C ASN A 160 10.88 -16.02 -7.07
N PHE A 161 10.03 -16.97 -6.69
CA PHE A 161 9.92 -17.37 -5.29
C PHE A 161 11.19 -18.05 -4.75
N ASP A 162 11.85 -18.88 -5.56
CA ASP A 162 13.11 -19.52 -5.17
C ASP A 162 14.20 -18.48 -4.92
N GLY A 163 14.30 -17.47 -5.80
CA GLY A 163 15.20 -16.33 -5.60
C GLY A 163 14.85 -15.50 -4.38
N MET A 164 13.56 -15.31 -4.08
CA MET A 164 13.09 -14.64 -2.86
C MET A 164 13.61 -15.38 -1.62
N LEU A 165 13.35 -16.68 -1.51
CA LEU A 165 13.82 -17.49 -0.38
C LEU A 165 15.36 -17.53 -0.28
N ALA A 166 16.07 -17.62 -1.41
CA ALA A 166 17.53 -17.56 -1.42
C ALA A 166 18.04 -16.22 -0.87
N SER A 167 17.44 -15.11 -1.27
CA SER A 167 17.78 -13.77 -0.79
C SER A 167 17.55 -13.64 0.72
N LEU A 168 16.41 -14.12 1.22
CA LEU A 168 16.08 -14.07 2.65
C LEU A 168 17.00 -14.99 3.48
N ASN A 169 17.36 -16.16 2.96
CA ASN A 169 18.30 -17.07 3.62
C ASN A 169 19.74 -16.54 3.64
N ALA A 170 20.11 -15.70 2.69
CA ALA A 170 21.42 -15.04 2.66
C ALA A 170 21.49 -13.81 3.57
N ALA A 171 20.35 -13.26 4.00
CA ALA A 171 20.31 -12.07 4.85
C ALA A 171 20.90 -12.34 6.25
N ALA A 172 21.60 -11.34 6.77
CA ALA A 172 22.15 -11.39 8.13
C ALA A 172 21.03 -11.26 9.19
N PRO A 173 21.18 -11.86 10.38
CA PRO A 173 20.23 -11.65 11.48
C PRO A 173 20.01 -10.16 11.79
N GLY A 174 18.79 -9.79 12.13
CA GLY A 174 18.38 -8.41 12.37
C GLY A 174 18.14 -7.57 11.11
N THR A 175 18.38 -8.10 9.92
CA THR A 175 18.02 -7.42 8.66
C THR A 175 16.51 -7.18 8.61
N ILE A 176 16.11 -5.95 8.26
CA ILE A 176 14.71 -5.55 8.13
C ILE A 176 14.20 -5.94 6.75
N ILE A 177 13.14 -6.73 6.68
CA ILE A 177 12.53 -7.16 5.42
C ILE A 177 11.18 -6.47 5.25
N VAL A 178 11.09 -5.59 4.27
CA VAL A 178 9.83 -4.91 3.92
C VAL A 178 9.01 -5.81 3.01
N LEU A 179 7.84 -6.22 3.48
CA LEU A 179 6.98 -7.21 2.85
C LEU A 179 5.62 -6.59 2.54
N HIS A 180 5.18 -6.62 1.28
CA HIS A 180 3.80 -6.23 0.95
C HIS A 180 2.89 -7.33 1.45
N ALA A 181 1.91 -7.01 2.30
CA ALA A 181 1.01 -8.01 2.88
C ALA A 181 0.11 -8.66 1.81
N CYS A 182 -0.31 -7.87 0.82
CA CYS A 182 -1.10 -8.26 -0.34
C CYS A 182 -1.06 -7.14 -1.40
N CYS A 183 -1.58 -7.43 -2.60
CA CYS A 183 -1.69 -6.52 -3.73
C CYS A 183 -0.37 -5.80 -4.03
N HIS A 184 0.71 -6.56 -4.25
CA HIS A 184 2.06 -6.03 -4.42
C HIS A 184 2.11 -4.81 -5.35
N ASN A 185 2.66 -3.72 -4.86
CA ASN A 185 2.91 -2.52 -5.65
C ASN A 185 4.40 -2.50 -6.04
N PRO A 186 4.75 -2.54 -7.34
CA PRO A 186 3.91 -2.17 -8.47
C PRO A 186 3.34 -3.31 -9.32
N THR A 187 3.67 -4.57 -9.02
CA THR A 187 3.53 -5.65 -10.01
C THR A 187 2.13 -6.28 -10.06
N GLY A 188 1.42 -6.27 -8.93
CA GLY A 188 0.19 -7.01 -8.73
C GLY A 188 0.39 -8.52 -8.53
N TYR A 189 1.61 -9.04 -8.53
CA TYR A 189 1.83 -10.45 -8.19
C TYR A 189 1.97 -10.62 -6.68
N ASP A 190 1.16 -11.47 -6.09
CA ASP A 190 1.28 -11.87 -4.69
C ASP A 190 1.81 -13.31 -4.58
N ILE A 191 2.46 -13.62 -3.46
CA ILE A 191 2.80 -14.99 -3.10
C ILE A 191 1.60 -15.71 -2.49
N THR A 192 1.54 -17.02 -2.71
CA THR A 192 0.45 -17.87 -2.21
C THR A 192 0.49 -18.05 -0.70
N PRO A 193 -0.62 -18.50 -0.05
CA PRO A 193 -0.62 -18.80 1.38
C PRO A 193 0.46 -19.80 1.83
N ALA A 194 0.76 -20.81 1.01
CA ALA A 194 1.78 -21.82 1.30
C ALA A 194 3.22 -21.27 1.12
N GLN A 195 3.40 -20.31 0.21
CA GLN A 195 4.66 -19.58 0.08
C GLN A 195 4.88 -18.63 1.26
N TRP A 196 3.82 -18.02 1.77
CA TRP A 196 3.89 -17.22 3.00
C TRP A 196 4.39 -18.05 4.20
N ASP A 197 3.93 -19.30 4.35
CA ASP A 197 4.41 -20.18 5.43
C ASP A 197 5.93 -20.34 5.40
N GLN A 198 6.50 -20.59 4.22
CA GLN A 198 7.95 -20.69 4.02
C GLN A 198 8.69 -19.37 4.30
N VAL A 199 8.11 -18.23 3.90
CA VAL A 199 8.69 -16.91 4.19
C VAL A 199 8.72 -16.65 5.70
N VAL A 200 7.64 -16.95 6.41
CA VAL A 200 7.56 -16.80 7.88
C VAL A 200 8.58 -17.71 8.57
N GLU A 201 8.73 -18.95 8.11
CA GLU A 201 9.75 -19.88 8.62
C GLU A 201 11.17 -19.33 8.45
N VAL A 202 11.51 -18.82 7.26
CA VAL A 202 12.84 -18.23 7.01
C VAL A 202 13.06 -16.98 7.85
N VAL A 203 12.08 -16.08 7.95
CA VAL A 203 12.18 -14.89 8.82
C VAL A 203 12.48 -15.28 10.25
N LYS A 204 11.78 -16.30 10.78
CA LYS A 204 12.02 -16.82 12.13
C LYS A 204 13.39 -17.47 12.27
N ALA A 205 13.72 -18.41 11.40
CA ALA A 205 14.96 -19.20 11.48
C ALA A 205 16.22 -18.33 11.35
N LYS A 206 16.16 -17.25 10.56
CA LYS A 206 17.27 -16.34 10.32
C LYS A 206 17.29 -15.14 11.27
N GLY A 207 16.30 -15.01 12.15
CA GLY A 207 16.19 -13.87 13.07
C GLY A 207 16.03 -12.53 12.35
N LEU A 208 15.27 -12.49 11.26
CA LEU A 208 15.01 -11.27 10.49
C LEU A 208 13.90 -10.44 11.13
N THR A 209 13.90 -9.13 10.89
CA THR A 209 12.83 -8.24 11.36
C THR A 209 11.83 -7.99 10.23
N ALA A 210 10.61 -8.53 10.36
CA ALA A 210 9.57 -8.28 9.38
C ALA A 210 8.91 -6.91 9.56
N PHE A 211 8.78 -6.18 8.45
CA PHE A 211 7.99 -4.96 8.36
C PHE A 211 6.96 -5.13 7.24
N LEU A 212 5.71 -5.40 7.61
CA LEU A 212 4.63 -5.59 6.65
C LEU A 212 4.02 -4.24 6.26
N ASP A 213 3.93 -3.96 4.96
CA ASP A 213 3.16 -2.85 4.40
C ASP A 213 1.82 -3.39 3.88
N MET A 214 0.72 -2.98 4.51
CA MET A 214 -0.64 -3.45 4.25
C MET A 214 -1.55 -2.28 3.85
N ALA A 215 -1.26 -1.71 2.68
CA ALA A 215 -1.99 -0.56 2.14
C ALA A 215 -3.29 -0.91 1.39
N TYR A 216 -3.55 -2.19 1.11
CA TYR A 216 -4.60 -2.66 0.19
C TYR A 216 -5.51 -3.76 0.76
N GLN A 217 -5.58 -3.92 2.09
CA GLN A 217 -6.45 -4.92 2.71
C GLN A 217 -7.89 -4.78 2.19
N GLY A 218 -8.42 -5.86 1.61
CA GLY A 218 -9.76 -5.95 1.02
C GLY A 218 -9.79 -5.87 -0.52
N PHE A 219 -8.71 -5.45 -1.18
CA PHE A 219 -8.64 -5.34 -2.65
C PHE A 219 -8.19 -6.61 -3.37
N GLY A 220 -7.64 -7.58 -2.64
CA GLY A 220 -7.14 -8.81 -3.25
C GLY A 220 -8.21 -9.89 -3.33
N HIS A 221 -8.38 -10.61 -2.23
CA HIS A 221 -9.36 -11.66 -2.07
C HIS A 221 -10.50 -11.26 -1.14
N GLY A 222 -10.21 -10.41 -0.15
CA GLY A 222 -11.16 -9.96 0.86
C GLY A 222 -10.42 -9.47 2.11
N ILE A 223 -11.14 -8.87 3.05
CA ILE A 223 -10.50 -8.23 4.22
C ILE A 223 -9.77 -9.26 5.10
N ALA A 224 -10.38 -10.44 5.29
CA ALA A 224 -9.82 -11.50 6.10
C ALA A 224 -8.67 -12.21 5.38
N GLU A 225 -8.85 -12.53 4.10
CA GLU A 225 -7.87 -13.20 3.25
C GLU A 225 -6.61 -12.35 3.08
N ASP A 226 -6.78 -11.05 2.80
CA ASP A 226 -5.68 -10.11 2.63
C ASP A 226 -4.94 -9.80 3.95
N GLY A 227 -5.60 -10.03 5.09
CA GLY A 227 -5.02 -9.90 6.44
C GLY A 227 -4.42 -11.19 7.00
N ALA A 228 -4.59 -12.33 6.32
CA ALA A 228 -4.24 -13.65 6.86
C ALA A 228 -2.74 -13.81 7.19
N VAL A 229 -1.87 -13.10 6.46
CA VAL A 229 -0.42 -13.11 6.71
C VAL A 229 -0.08 -12.62 8.13
N ILE A 230 -0.84 -11.68 8.68
CA ILE A 230 -0.65 -11.19 10.05
C ILE A 230 -0.78 -12.34 11.05
N GLN A 231 -1.77 -13.20 10.86
CA GLN A 231 -2.02 -14.35 11.72
C GLN A 231 -0.90 -15.41 11.61
N LYS A 232 -0.28 -15.57 10.44
CA LYS A 232 0.87 -16.46 10.26
C LYS A 232 2.07 -15.98 11.08
N PHE A 233 2.37 -14.68 11.07
CA PHE A 233 3.43 -14.11 11.90
C PHE A 233 3.11 -14.20 13.40
N VAL A 234 1.86 -13.96 13.79
CA VAL A 234 1.40 -14.15 15.19
C VAL A 234 1.60 -15.60 15.64
N ALA A 235 1.13 -16.56 14.84
CA ALA A 235 1.24 -17.99 15.15
C ALA A 235 2.69 -18.48 15.21
N ALA A 236 3.58 -17.87 14.44
CA ALA A 236 5.01 -18.15 14.49
C ALA A 236 5.70 -17.59 15.76
N GLY A 237 5.00 -16.78 16.57
CA GLY A 237 5.54 -16.17 17.79
C GLY A 237 6.57 -15.07 17.51
N LEU A 238 6.44 -14.37 16.37
CA LEU A 238 7.35 -13.31 15.97
C LEU A 238 6.90 -11.95 16.50
N SER A 239 7.87 -11.08 16.81
CA SER A 239 7.65 -9.64 16.95
C SER A 239 7.88 -8.96 15.59
N PHE A 240 6.96 -8.11 15.16
CA PHE A 240 6.99 -7.52 13.82
C PHE A 240 6.21 -6.20 13.73
N PHE A 241 6.44 -5.48 12.64
CA PHE A 241 5.80 -4.20 12.33
C PHE A 241 4.75 -4.36 11.24
N VAL A 242 3.67 -3.58 11.33
CA VAL A 242 2.63 -3.48 10.29
C VAL A 242 2.29 -2.02 10.07
N SER A 243 2.58 -1.50 8.89
CA SER A 243 2.05 -0.24 8.39
C SER A 243 0.71 -0.49 7.70
N THR A 244 -0.32 0.26 8.06
CA THR A 244 -1.64 0.18 7.42
C THR A 244 -2.03 1.52 6.82
N SER A 245 -2.83 1.47 5.75
CA SER A 245 -3.37 2.67 5.12
C SER A 245 -4.84 2.52 4.78
N PHE A 246 -5.60 3.58 5.06
CA PHE A 246 -6.99 3.72 4.67
C PHE A 246 -7.19 4.63 3.45
N SER A 247 -6.08 5.07 2.81
CA SER A 247 -6.17 5.90 1.63
C SER A 247 -6.96 5.24 0.50
N LYS A 248 -6.81 3.92 0.33
CA LYS A 248 -7.49 3.17 -0.74
C LYS A 248 -8.78 2.53 -0.23
N SER A 249 -8.70 1.78 0.86
CA SER A 249 -9.83 0.98 1.38
C SER A 249 -11.02 1.82 1.84
N PHE A 250 -10.81 3.08 2.22
CA PHE A 250 -11.86 4.05 2.53
C PHE A 250 -12.00 5.17 1.50
N SER A 251 -11.22 5.13 0.42
CA SER A 251 -11.11 6.25 -0.53
C SER A 251 -10.68 7.59 0.11
N LEU A 252 -10.00 7.55 1.27
CA LEU A 252 -9.55 8.72 2.04
C LEU A 252 -8.09 9.10 1.73
N TYR A 253 -7.78 9.29 0.44
CA TYR A 253 -6.41 9.55 -0.02
C TYR A 253 -5.80 10.83 0.57
N GLY A 254 -6.56 11.94 0.48
CA GLY A 254 -6.13 13.27 0.91
C GLY A 254 -6.14 13.47 2.43
N GLU A 255 -6.95 12.71 3.16
CA GLU A 255 -7.07 12.80 4.63
C GLU A 255 -5.89 12.17 5.38
N ARG A 256 -5.02 11.45 4.67
CA ARG A 256 -3.79 10.85 5.22
C ARG A 256 -4.05 9.97 6.43
N VAL A 257 -4.96 9.00 6.29
CA VAL A 257 -5.33 8.08 7.38
C VAL A 257 -4.60 6.75 7.28
N GLY A 258 -3.91 6.36 8.35
CA GLY A 258 -3.19 5.10 8.47
C GLY A 258 -2.69 4.88 9.89
N GLY A 259 -1.91 3.83 10.09
CA GLY A 259 -1.34 3.53 11.40
C GLY A 259 -0.07 2.70 11.32
N LEU A 260 0.63 2.62 12.44
CA LEU A 260 1.67 1.65 12.70
C LEU A 260 1.24 0.77 13.86
N SER A 261 1.29 -0.55 13.67
CA SER A 261 1.17 -1.52 14.74
C SER A 261 2.48 -2.30 14.92
N VAL A 262 2.88 -2.52 16.17
CA VAL A 262 4.03 -3.33 16.54
C VAL A 262 3.56 -4.45 17.45
N LEU A 263 3.68 -5.69 16.99
CA LEU A 263 3.44 -6.87 17.83
C LEU A 263 4.69 -7.12 18.68
N CYS A 264 4.49 -7.17 19.99
CA CYS A 264 5.55 -7.37 20.97
C CYS A 264 5.39 -8.73 21.66
N GLU A 265 6.39 -9.12 22.45
CA GLU A 265 6.36 -10.38 23.20
C GLU A 265 5.26 -10.38 24.28
N ASN A 266 5.05 -9.24 24.94
CA ASN A 266 4.07 -9.09 26.02
C ASN A 266 3.60 -7.63 26.18
N LYS A 267 2.64 -7.43 27.09
CA LYS A 267 2.02 -6.13 27.38
C LYS A 267 3.02 -5.08 27.91
N GLU A 268 3.99 -5.51 28.72
CA GLU A 268 5.00 -4.60 29.29
C GLU A 268 5.94 -4.09 28.19
N GLU A 269 6.38 -4.97 27.30
CA GLU A 269 7.16 -4.57 26.13
C GLU A 269 6.37 -3.65 25.20
N ALA A 270 5.11 -3.95 24.92
CA ALA A 270 4.25 -3.08 24.11
C ALA A 270 4.13 -1.67 24.72
N ALA A 271 4.06 -1.54 26.05
CA ALA A 271 4.06 -0.24 26.72
C ALA A 271 5.40 0.51 26.55
N ARG A 272 6.54 -0.18 26.66
CA ARG A 272 7.87 0.41 26.40
C ARG A 272 7.99 0.87 24.94
N VAL A 273 7.62 0.02 23.98
CA VAL A 273 7.62 0.35 22.55
C VAL A 273 6.74 1.57 22.28
N LEU A 274 5.50 1.58 22.76
CA LEU A 274 4.58 2.70 22.59
C LEU A 274 5.16 4.02 23.12
N SER A 275 5.83 3.99 24.28
CA SER A 275 6.47 5.20 24.84
C SER A 275 7.55 5.78 23.91
N GLN A 276 8.33 4.94 23.24
CA GLN A 276 9.37 5.36 22.31
C GLN A 276 8.79 5.82 20.97
N LEU A 277 7.74 5.16 20.48
CA LEU A 277 6.99 5.62 19.30
C LEU A 277 6.42 7.03 19.52
N LYS A 278 5.90 7.32 20.72
CA LYS A 278 5.44 8.68 21.06
C LYS A 278 6.56 9.73 20.97
N ILE A 279 7.78 9.41 21.39
CA ILE A 279 8.92 10.33 21.24
C ILE A 279 9.24 10.58 19.77
N VAL A 280 9.26 9.53 18.94
CA VAL A 280 9.47 9.63 17.49
C VAL A 280 8.39 10.53 16.85
N ILE A 281 7.12 10.30 17.17
CA ILE A 281 6.01 11.07 16.61
C ILE A 281 6.04 12.53 17.09
N ARG A 282 6.24 12.74 18.40
CA ARG A 282 6.17 14.08 19.02
C ARG A 282 7.20 15.05 18.44
N THR A 283 8.33 14.53 18.00
CA THR A 283 9.46 15.28 17.40
C THR A 283 9.42 15.32 15.88
N ASN A 284 8.42 14.67 15.26
CA ASN A 284 8.15 14.75 13.83
C ASN A 284 6.99 15.72 13.55
N TYR A 285 5.78 15.38 14.01
CA TYR A 285 4.56 16.16 13.73
C TYR A 285 3.68 16.40 14.96
N SER A 286 4.21 16.18 16.17
CA SER A 286 3.52 16.37 17.46
C SER A 286 2.40 15.36 17.75
N ASN A 287 1.29 15.41 17.01
CA ASN A 287 0.13 14.52 17.11
C ASN A 287 -0.59 14.45 15.74
N PRO A 288 -1.28 13.35 15.42
CA PRO A 288 -1.87 13.13 14.10
C PRO A 288 -3.13 13.99 13.84
N PRO A 289 -3.60 14.12 12.58
CA PRO A 289 -4.82 14.85 12.25
C PRO A 289 -6.09 14.12 12.72
N THR A 290 -7.14 14.90 13.06
CA THR A 290 -8.38 14.35 13.64
C THR A 290 -9.35 13.78 12.62
N HIS A 291 -9.64 14.50 11.54
CA HIS A 291 -10.84 14.28 10.72
C HIS A 291 -10.95 12.86 10.17
N GLY A 292 -10.00 12.45 9.32
CA GLY A 292 -10.06 11.12 8.71
C GLY A 292 -9.95 9.96 9.72
N GLY A 293 -9.20 10.13 10.81
CA GLY A 293 -9.13 9.14 11.90
C GLY A 293 -10.48 8.97 12.61
N ALA A 294 -11.17 10.08 12.88
CA ALA A 294 -12.50 10.07 13.48
C ALA A 294 -13.55 9.43 12.55
N VAL A 295 -13.48 9.70 11.24
CA VAL A 295 -14.36 9.06 10.24
C VAL A 295 -14.15 7.55 10.22
N VAL A 296 -12.90 7.08 10.13
CA VAL A 296 -12.61 5.64 10.12
C VAL A 296 -13.03 4.99 11.44
N ALA A 297 -12.78 5.63 12.59
CA ALA A 297 -13.23 5.12 13.89
C ALA A 297 -14.76 5.03 13.98
N ALA A 298 -15.48 6.02 13.46
CA ALA A 298 -16.94 6.03 13.44
C ALA A 298 -17.52 4.92 12.56
N VAL A 299 -16.93 4.69 11.38
CA VAL A 299 -17.36 3.60 10.48
C VAL A 299 -17.04 2.23 11.08
N LEU A 300 -15.80 1.99 11.51
CA LEU A 300 -15.38 0.69 12.02
C LEU A 300 -16.00 0.34 13.38
N GLY A 301 -16.33 1.35 14.19
CA GLY A 301 -16.97 1.19 15.50
C GLY A 301 -18.49 1.06 15.45
N ASN A 302 -19.11 1.12 14.27
CA ASN A 302 -20.56 0.96 14.07
C ASN A 302 -20.83 -0.22 13.14
N ALA A 303 -21.59 -1.21 13.59
CA ALA A 303 -21.82 -2.43 12.82
C ALA A 303 -22.49 -2.20 11.46
N GLU A 304 -23.45 -1.27 11.36
CA GLU A 304 -24.15 -0.95 10.11
C GLU A 304 -23.24 -0.23 9.12
N LEU A 305 -22.48 0.78 9.59
CA LEU A 305 -21.53 1.50 8.74
C LEU A 305 -20.37 0.61 8.31
N ARG A 306 -19.89 -0.27 9.19
CA ARG A 306 -18.87 -1.27 8.86
C ARG A 306 -19.37 -2.22 7.77
N ALA A 307 -20.57 -2.78 7.91
CA ALA A 307 -21.14 -3.65 6.88
C ALA A 307 -21.29 -2.94 5.52
N LEU A 308 -21.69 -1.66 5.54
CA LEU A 308 -21.73 -0.83 4.33
C LEU A 308 -20.34 -0.64 3.72
N TRP A 309 -19.33 -0.31 4.52
CA TRP A 309 -17.95 -0.17 4.07
C TRP A 309 -17.41 -1.47 3.45
N GLU A 310 -17.61 -2.61 4.11
CA GLU A 310 -17.17 -3.92 3.61
C GLU A 310 -17.82 -4.26 2.27
N LYS A 311 -19.09 -3.93 2.09
CA LYS A 311 -19.80 -4.05 0.82
C LYS A 311 -19.20 -3.13 -0.26
N GLU A 312 -19.05 -1.84 0.02
CA GLU A 312 -18.51 -0.86 -0.95
C GLU A 312 -17.09 -1.23 -1.39
N LEU A 313 -16.23 -1.63 -0.46
CA LEU A 313 -14.88 -2.12 -0.75
C LEU A 313 -14.91 -3.41 -1.58
N GLY A 314 -15.84 -4.32 -1.29
CA GLY A 314 -16.09 -5.52 -2.09
C GLY A 314 -16.49 -5.19 -3.52
N ASP A 315 -17.38 -4.22 -3.73
CA ASP A 315 -17.81 -3.76 -5.06
C ASP A 315 -16.62 -3.17 -5.84
N MET A 316 -15.77 -2.36 -5.20
CA MET A 316 -14.53 -1.84 -5.80
C MET A 316 -13.59 -2.98 -6.25
N ARG A 317 -13.37 -3.99 -5.38
CA ARG A 317 -12.55 -5.17 -5.69
C ARG A 317 -13.10 -5.93 -6.90
N VAL A 318 -14.40 -6.23 -6.90
CA VAL A 318 -15.06 -6.97 -7.99
C VAL A 318 -14.92 -6.21 -9.31
N ARG A 319 -15.08 -4.89 -9.30
CA ARG A 319 -14.92 -4.08 -10.50
C ARG A 319 -13.50 -4.12 -11.05
N ILE A 320 -12.48 -4.03 -10.21
CA ILE A 320 -11.08 -4.14 -10.65
C ILE A 320 -10.84 -5.49 -11.34
N LYS A 321 -11.33 -6.59 -10.76
CA LYS A 321 -11.24 -7.93 -11.39
C LYS A 321 -11.94 -7.96 -12.75
N ALA A 322 -13.14 -7.37 -12.86
CA ALA A 322 -13.84 -7.26 -14.14
C ALA A 322 -13.06 -6.43 -15.17
N MET A 323 -12.40 -5.33 -14.76
CA MET A 323 -11.57 -4.52 -15.66
C MET A 323 -10.32 -5.26 -16.14
N ARG A 324 -9.70 -6.11 -15.30
CA ARG A 324 -8.59 -6.99 -15.75
C ARG A 324 -9.03 -7.91 -16.88
N GLN A 325 -10.18 -8.56 -16.70
CA GLN A 325 -10.72 -9.46 -17.71
C GLN A 325 -11.03 -8.72 -19.01
N LYS A 326 -11.75 -7.58 -18.92
CA LYS A 326 -12.06 -6.76 -20.09
C LYS A 326 -10.82 -6.22 -20.79
N LEU A 327 -9.75 -5.91 -20.06
CA LEU A 327 -8.49 -5.46 -20.64
C LEU A 327 -7.87 -6.57 -21.50
N VAL A 328 -7.78 -7.80 -20.97
CA VAL A 328 -7.23 -8.94 -21.73
C VAL A 328 -8.09 -9.26 -22.95
N ASP A 329 -9.41 -9.29 -22.80
CA ASP A 329 -10.34 -9.55 -23.91
C ASP A 329 -10.26 -8.46 -24.98
N GLY A 330 -10.20 -7.19 -24.55
CA GLY A 330 -10.07 -6.02 -25.42
C GLY A 330 -8.74 -5.97 -26.17
N LEU A 331 -7.62 -6.31 -25.52
CA LEU A 331 -6.31 -6.41 -26.17
C LEU A 331 -6.31 -7.49 -27.26
N LYS A 332 -6.89 -8.66 -26.97
CA LYS A 332 -7.04 -9.73 -27.95
C LYS A 332 -7.91 -9.29 -29.13
N ALA A 333 -9.04 -8.65 -28.86
CA ALA A 333 -9.94 -8.13 -29.90
C ALA A 333 -9.27 -7.03 -30.75
N ALA A 334 -8.38 -6.24 -30.16
CA ALA A 334 -7.59 -5.22 -30.86
C ALA A 334 -6.43 -5.79 -31.70
N GLY A 335 -6.22 -7.11 -31.69
CA GLY A 335 -5.24 -7.79 -32.53
C GLY A 335 -3.88 -8.03 -31.88
N VAL A 336 -3.73 -7.83 -30.57
CA VAL A 336 -2.48 -8.15 -29.84
C VAL A 336 -2.25 -9.66 -29.90
N GLN A 337 -1.14 -10.07 -30.53
CA GLN A 337 -0.78 -11.49 -30.71
C GLN A 337 -0.14 -12.11 -29.48
N GLN A 338 0.53 -11.29 -28.67
CA GLN A 338 1.15 -11.72 -27.42
C GLN A 338 0.10 -12.16 -26.41
N ASP A 339 0.34 -13.25 -25.69
CA ASP A 339 -0.53 -13.64 -24.57
C ASP A 339 -0.41 -12.63 -23.42
N MET A 340 -1.56 -12.02 -23.09
CA MET A 340 -1.73 -11.05 -22.00
C MET A 340 -2.52 -11.63 -20.81
N SER A 341 -2.82 -12.93 -20.82
CA SER A 341 -3.62 -13.61 -19.78
C SER A 341 -3.07 -13.45 -18.36
N PHE A 342 -1.76 -13.27 -18.20
CA PHE A 342 -1.12 -13.02 -16.91
C PHE A 342 -1.68 -11.79 -16.17
N MET A 343 -2.26 -10.81 -16.87
CA MET A 343 -2.85 -9.61 -16.23
C MET A 343 -4.08 -9.95 -15.36
N THR A 344 -4.77 -11.06 -15.61
CA THR A 344 -5.90 -11.52 -14.77
C THR A 344 -5.46 -12.31 -13.55
N GLN A 345 -4.21 -12.82 -13.54
CA GLN A 345 -3.61 -13.49 -12.39
C GLN A 345 -3.07 -12.49 -11.35
N GLN A 346 -2.73 -11.29 -11.81
CA GLN A 346 -2.34 -10.19 -10.95
C GLN A 346 -3.54 -9.62 -10.15
N ILE A 347 -3.25 -9.07 -8.99
CA ILE A 347 -4.19 -8.71 -7.93
C ILE A 347 -4.05 -7.22 -7.57
N GLY A 348 -5.10 -6.64 -7.00
CA GLY A 348 -5.10 -5.26 -6.55
C GLY A 348 -5.18 -4.25 -7.69
N MET A 349 -4.78 -3.01 -7.41
CA MET A 349 -5.02 -1.89 -8.33
C MET A 349 -4.05 -1.81 -9.51
N PHE A 350 -2.87 -2.44 -9.41
CA PHE A 350 -1.78 -2.27 -10.37
C PHE A 350 -1.50 -3.53 -11.17
N SER A 351 -0.99 -3.32 -12.38
CA SER A 351 -0.52 -4.37 -13.25
C SER A 351 0.81 -3.97 -13.85
N TYR A 352 1.79 -4.86 -13.81
CA TYR A 352 2.91 -4.78 -14.74
C TYR A 352 2.45 -5.31 -16.08
N SER A 353 2.36 -4.41 -17.07
CA SER A 353 1.79 -4.69 -18.39
C SER A 353 2.71 -5.51 -19.30
N GLY A 354 4.00 -5.61 -18.97
CA GLY A 354 5.02 -6.19 -19.83
C GLY A 354 5.46 -5.29 -20.99
N LEU A 355 4.91 -4.07 -21.09
CA LEU A 355 5.36 -3.07 -22.06
C LEU A 355 6.73 -2.52 -21.67
N SER A 356 7.62 -2.42 -22.67
CA SER A 356 8.92 -1.79 -22.50
C SER A 356 8.79 -0.28 -22.29
N LYS A 357 9.87 0.35 -21.79
CA LYS A 357 9.94 1.80 -21.63
C LYS A 357 9.57 2.54 -22.92
N ASP A 358 10.13 2.12 -24.06
CA ASP A 358 9.87 2.78 -25.34
C ASP A 358 8.41 2.66 -25.74
N GLN A 359 7.78 1.51 -25.51
CA GLN A 359 6.34 1.32 -25.75
C GLN A 359 5.49 2.20 -24.82
N MET A 360 5.86 2.31 -23.55
CA MET A 360 5.16 3.19 -22.59
C MET A 360 5.30 4.67 -22.97
N VAL A 361 6.46 5.09 -23.47
CA VAL A 361 6.71 6.45 -23.95
C VAL A 361 5.90 6.73 -25.23
N ARG A 362 5.86 5.79 -26.18
CA ARG A 362 5.01 5.88 -27.38
C ARG A 362 3.53 5.97 -27.00
N LEU A 363 3.07 5.11 -26.10
CA LEU A 363 1.70 5.09 -25.61
C LEU A 363 1.28 6.45 -25.03
N ARG A 364 2.18 7.09 -24.29
CA ARG A 364 2.00 8.44 -23.75
C ARG A 364 1.98 9.50 -24.85
N ASN A 365 3.00 9.54 -25.70
CA ASN A 365 3.22 10.65 -26.64
C ASN A 365 2.30 10.59 -27.87
N GLU A 366 1.99 9.40 -28.36
CA GLU A 366 1.18 9.19 -29.57
C GLU A 366 -0.33 9.12 -29.25
N PHE A 367 -0.70 8.63 -28.06
CA PHE A 367 -2.10 8.33 -27.71
C PHE A 367 -2.60 9.03 -26.43
N GLY A 368 -1.76 9.77 -25.71
CA GLY A 368 -2.17 10.39 -24.45
C GLY A 368 -2.58 9.36 -23.37
N VAL A 369 -2.05 8.13 -23.44
CA VAL A 369 -2.31 7.09 -22.43
C VAL A 369 -1.08 6.99 -21.53
N TYR A 370 -1.24 7.46 -20.30
CA TYR A 370 -0.13 7.64 -19.35
C TYR A 370 -0.02 6.43 -18.44
N GLY A 371 1.13 5.76 -18.46
CA GLY A 371 1.57 4.85 -17.40
C GLY A 371 3.06 5.09 -17.09
N THR A 372 3.58 4.42 -16.07
CA THR A 372 4.99 4.63 -15.68
C THR A 372 5.92 3.97 -16.69
N ASP A 373 7.13 4.51 -16.84
CA ASP A 373 8.18 3.99 -17.73
C ASP A 373 8.54 2.51 -17.49
N THR A 374 8.27 1.97 -16.29
CA THR A 374 8.51 0.56 -15.94
C THR A 374 7.41 -0.40 -16.42
N GLY A 375 6.38 0.11 -17.11
CA GLY A 375 5.26 -0.70 -17.59
C GLY A 375 4.13 -0.87 -16.58
N ARG A 376 4.18 -0.25 -15.39
CA ARG A 376 3.04 -0.22 -14.46
C ARG A 376 1.87 0.56 -15.03
N ILE A 377 0.69 -0.05 -14.96
CA ILE A 377 -0.61 0.58 -15.19
C ILE A 377 -1.54 0.39 -13.99
N CYS A 378 -2.40 1.38 -13.73
CA CYS A 378 -3.45 1.33 -12.73
C CYS A 378 -4.73 0.80 -13.38
N VAL A 379 -5.03 -0.48 -13.15
CA VAL A 379 -6.27 -1.12 -13.63
C VAL A 379 -7.49 -0.48 -12.99
N ALA A 380 -7.35 0.03 -11.76
CA ALA A 380 -8.42 0.76 -11.06
C ALA A 380 -8.78 2.12 -11.70
N ALA A 381 -8.02 2.59 -12.69
CA ALA A 381 -8.35 3.77 -13.50
C ALA A 381 -9.06 3.42 -14.83
N LEU A 382 -9.12 2.13 -15.19
CA LEU A 382 -9.91 1.67 -16.33
C LEU A 382 -11.40 1.62 -15.98
N ASN A 383 -12.23 1.95 -16.96
CA ASN A 383 -13.69 1.94 -16.89
C ASN A 383 -14.30 1.61 -18.25
N SER A 384 -15.62 1.43 -18.28
CA SER A 384 -16.38 1.09 -19.50
C SER A 384 -16.20 2.09 -20.66
N LYS A 385 -15.78 3.33 -20.37
CA LYS A 385 -15.71 4.42 -21.35
C LYS A 385 -14.32 4.61 -21.96
N ASN A 386 -13.25 4.13 -21.30
CA ASN A 386 -11.88 4.33 -21.76
C ASN A 386 -11.17 3.04 -22.17
N ILE A 387 -11.66 1.87 -21.76
CA ILE A 387 -10.92 0.62 -21.92
C ILE A 387 -10.69 0.23 -23.38
N ASP A 388 -11.67 0.47 -24.26
CA ASP A 388 -11.54 0.17 -25.69
C ASP A 388 -10.45 1.02 -26.34
N TYR A 389 -10.41 2.32 -26.03
CA TYR A 389 -9.37 3.23 -26.51
C TYR A 389 -7.98 2.81 -26.02
N VAL A 390 -7.86 2.45 -24.74
CA VAL A 390 -6.61 1.96 -24.16
C VAL A 390 -6.15 0.68 -24.86
N CYS A 391 -7.04 -0.29 -25.11
CA CYS A 391 -6.68 -1.53 -25.80
C CYS A 391 -6.20 -1.27 -27.24
N GLN A 392 -6.90 -0.39 -27.96
CA GLN A 392 -6.51 0.01 -29.32
C GLN A 392 -5.16 0.72 -29.32
N ALA A 393 -4.90 1.62 -28.38
CA ALA A 393 -3.63 2.33 -28.25
C ALA A 393 -2.47 1.37 -27.94
N ILE A 394 -2.66 0.44 -27.01
CA ILE A 394 -1.67 -0.59 -26.69
C ILE A 394 -1.37 -1.46 -27.93
N ALA A 395 -2.38 -1.86 -28.70
CA ALA A 395 -2.20 -2.66 -29.92
C ALA A 395 -1.39 -1.95 -31.02
N LYS A 396 -1.21 -0.63 -30.98
CA LYS A 396 -0.38 0.13 -31.93
C LYS A 396 1.09 0.28 -31.51
N VAL A 397 1.40 -0.04 -30.26
CA VAL A 397 2.77 0.06 -29.72
C VAL A 397 3.39 -1.31 -29.43
N VAL A 398 2.58 -2.37 -29.37
CA VAL A 398 3.03 -3.76 -29.18
C VAL A 398 3.40 -4.42 -30.50
#